data_AF-A0A9W4UK30-F1
#
_entry.id   AF-A0A9W4UK30-F1
#
_cell.length_a   1.000
_cell.length_b   1.000
_cell.length_c   1.000
_cell.angle_alpha   90.00
_cell.angle_beta   90.00
_cell.angle_gamma   90.00
#
_symmetry.space_group_name_H-M   'P 1'
#
loop_
_entity.id
_entity.type
_entity.pdbx_description
1 polymer ?
#
loop_
_entity_poly.entity_id
_entity_poly.type
_entity_poly.pdbx_seq_one_letter_code
_entity_poly.pdbx_strand_id
1 'polypeptide(L)'
;MKMKKRVMCVYDGQRRLWKDDMMLDRDYECRLKLPDGKGYITDFDIHTLKRADALHNATEEEKGPWRPDNIIGDSNNLTAELEEFVG
;
A
#
# COMPACT_ATOMS: atom_id res chain seq x y z
N MET A 1 -22.87 -3.43 -6.40
CA MET A 1 -21.54 -2.93 -6.03
C MET A 1 -20.49 -4.01 -6.34
N LYS A 2 -19.82 -3.93 -7.50
CA LYS A 2 -18.78 -4.90 -7.90
C LYS A 2 -17.39 -4.30 -7.63
N MET A 3 -17.02 -4.17 -6.35
CA MET A 3 -15.70 -3.67 -5.98
C MET A 3 -14.58 -4.63 -6.38
N LYS A 4 -13.46 -4.07 -6.83
CA LYS A 4 -12.20 -4.77 -7.02
C LYS A 4 -11.27 -4.41 -5.87
N LYS A 5 -10.82 -5.44 -5.13
CA LYS A 5 -9.81 -5.29 -4.06
C LYS A 5 -8.42 -5.46 -4.64
N ARG A 6 -7.49 -4.59 -4.24
CA ARG A 6 -6.05 -4.74 -4.47
C ARG A 6 -5.32 -4.45 -3.17
N VAL A 7 -4.56 -5.43 -2.70
CA VAL A 7 -3.61 -5.22 -1.60
C VAL A 7 -2.33 -4.68 -2.21
N MET A 8 -1.96 -3.46 -1.85
CA MET A 8 -0.69 -2.84 -2.24
C MET A 8 0.29 -2.91 -1.07
N CYS A 9 1.49 -3.39 -1.31
CA CYS A 9 2.59 -3.34 -0.36
C CYS A 9 3.76 -2.60 -1.00
N VAL A 10 4.25 -1.56 -0.33
CA VAL A 10 5.37 -0.74 -0.82
C VAL A 10 6.58 -1.00 0.06
N TYR A 11 7.72 -1.25 -0.57
CA TYR A 11 8.97 -1.60 0.10
C TYR A 11 10.10 -0.70 -0.39
N ASP A 12 10.96 -0.26 0.53
CA ASP A 12 12.22 0.41 0.27
C ASP A 12 13.35 -0.52 0.70
N GLY A 13 13.89 -1.28 -0.25
CA GLY A 13 14.76 -2.42 0.05
C GLY A 13 14.04 -3.48 0.91
N GLN A 14 14.60 -3.80 2.08
CA GLN A 14 14.00 -4.74 3.04
C GLN A 14 12.91 -4.10 3.92
N ARG A 15 12.84 -2.76 3.95
CA ARG A 15 11.88 -2.04 4.78
C ARG A 15 10.51 -2.01 4.11
N ARG A 16 9.46 -2.43 4.81
CA ARG A 16 8.09 -2.19 4.37
C ARG A 16 7.67 -0.77 4.73
N LEU A 17 7.42 0.06 3.72
CA LEU A 17 6.94 1.43 3.92
C LEU A 17 5.45 1.46 4.23
N TRP A 18 4.64 0.66 3.51
CA TRP A 18 3.19 0.71 3.65
C TRP A 18 2.52 -0.59 3.19
N LYS A 19 1.35 -0.89 3.76
CA LYS A 19 0.43 -1.93 3.29
C LYS A 19 -0.98 -1.35 3.26
N ASP A 20 -1.61 -1.39 2.10
CA ASP A 20 -2.91 -0.76 1.87
C ASP A 20 -3.89 -1.71 1.20
N ASP A 21 -5.13 -1.71 1.67
CA ASP A 21 -6.24 -2.40 1.03
C ASP A 21 -7.00 -1.41 0.16
N MET A 22 -6.62 -1.33 -1.11
CA MET A 22 -7.27 -0.45 -2.06
C MET A 22 -8.55 -1.10 -2.61
N MET A 23 -9.62 -0.32 -2.72
CA MET A 23 -10.91 -0.74 -3.27
C MET A 23 -11.35 0.26 -4.33
N LEU A 24 -11.68 -0.22 -5.53
CA LEU A 24 -12.23 0.62 -6.61
C LEU A 24 -13.45 -0.05 -7.23
N ASP A 25 -14.44 0.76 -7.63
CA ASP A 25 -15.59 0.26 -8.37
C ASP A 25 -15.19 -0.23 -9.76
N ARG A 26 -15.77 -1.34 -10.20
CA ARG A 26 -15.58 -1.82 -11.58
C ARG A 26 -16.58 -1.25 -12.57
N ASP A 27 -17.68 -0.67 -12.11
CA ASP A 27 -18.75 -0.24 -13.03
C ASP A 27 -18.27 0.89 -13.99
N TYR A 28 -17.24 1.64 -13.59
CA TYR A 28 -16.63 2.72 -14.38
C TYR A 28 -15.11 2.56 -14.60
N GLU A 29 -14.59 1.32 -14.59
CA GLU A 29 -13.14 1.06 -14.77
C GLU A 29 -12.68 1.51 -16.17
N CYS A 30 -11.83 2.54 -16.22
CA CYS A 30 -11.21 2.99 -17.46
C CYS A 30 -10.12 2.02 -17.90
N ARG A 31 -10.10 1.60 -19.18
CA ARG A 31 -9.10 0.66 -19.73
C ARG A 31 -8.42 1.21 -20.97
N LEU A 32 -7.10 1.33 -20.92
CA LEU A 32 -6.24 1.68 -22.05
C LEU A 32 -5.56 0.41 -22.58
N LYS A 33 -5.81 0.03 -23.84
CA LYS A 33 -5.19 -1.16 -24.44
C LYS A 33 -3.70 -0.92 -24.69
N LEU A 34 -2.89 -1.95 -24.41
CA LEU A 34 -1.48 -1.95 -24.76
C LEU A 34 -1.29 -2.17 -26.27
N PRO A 35 -0.18 -1.69 -26.87
CA PRO A 35 0.07 -1.82 -28.31
C PRO A 35 0.13 -3.27 -28.83
N ASP A 36 0.51 -4.20 -27.96
CA ASP A 36 0.57 -5.63 -28.28
C ASP A 36 -0.80 -6.33 -28.26
N GLY A 37 -1.84 -5.63 -27.78
CA GLY A 37 -3.21 -6.14 -27.64
C GLY A 37 -3.38 -7.22 -26.57
N LYS A 38 -2.32 -7.59 -25.82
CA LYS A 38 -2.36 -8.68 -24.83
C LYS A 38 -2.80 -8.23 -23.45
N GLY A 39 -2.88 -6.91 -23.22
CA GLY A 39 -3.24 -6.35 -21.93
C GLY A 39 -3.84 -4.96 -22.03
N TYR A 40 -4.18 -4.44 -20.87
CA TYR A 40 -4.67 -3.09 -20.68
C TYR A 40 -4.15 -2.52 -19.37
N ILE A 41 -4.00 -1.21 -19.33
CA ILE A 41 -3.74 -0.43 -18.12
C ILE A 41 -5.08 0.11 -17.64
N THR A 42 -5.34 0.05 -16.33
CA THR A 42 -6.53 0.65 -15.74
C THR A 42 -6.22 1.89 -14.91
N ASP A 43 -7.24 2.69 -14.66
CA ASP A 43 -7.23 3.74 -13.63
C ASP A 43 -6.71 3.23 -12.27
N PHE A 44 -7.07 2.01 -11.89
CA PHE A 44 -6.60 1.39 -10.66
C PHE A 44 -5.08 1.20 -10.65
N ASP A 45 -4.48 0.84 -11.78
CA ASP A 45 -3.02 0.72 -11.93
C ASP A 45 -2.33 2.08 -11.75
N ILE A 46 -2.90 3.13 -12.35
CA ILE A 46 -2.40 4.51 -12.20
C ILE A 46 -2.46 4.95 -10.73
N HIS A 47 -3.55 4.65 -10.03
CA HIS A 47 -3.67 4.96 -8.60
C HIS A 47 -2.67 4.19 -7.74
N THR A 48 -2.41 2.92 -8.04
CA THR A 48 -1.38 2.13 -7.37
C THR A 48 0.00 2.77 -7.56
N LEU A 49 0.36 3.14 -8.79
CA LEU A 49 1.65 3.79 -9.07
C LEU A 49 1.80 5.14 -8.37
N LYS A 50 0.76 5.99 -8.41
CA LYS A 50 0.79 7.30 -7.74
C LYS A 50 0.99 7.18 -6.23
N ARG A 51 0.34 6.21 -5.57
CA ARG A 51 0.51 5.98 -4.13
C ARG A 51 1.90 5.45 -3.81
N ALA A 52 2.41 4.51 -4.61
CA ALA A 52 3.76 3.99 -4.43
C ALA A 52 4.81 5.09 -4.59
N ASP A 53 4.71 5.91 -5.63
CA ASP A 53 5.63 7.01 -5.89
C ASP A 53 5.62 8.06 -4.76
N ALA A 54 4.43 8.41 -4.25
CA ALA A 54 4.32 9.30 -3.09
C ALA A 54 5.04 8.74 -1.85
N LEU A 55 4.90 7.43 -1.58
CA LEU A 55 5.56 6.77 -0.44
C LEU A 55 7.08 6.69 -0.60
N HIS A 56 7.57 6.47 -1.82
CA HIS A 56 9.01 6.46 -2.10
C HIS A 56 9.64 7.85 -1.95
N ASN A 57 8.92 8.89 -2.37
CA ASN A 57 9.37 10.29 -2.30
C ASN A 57 9.07 10.98 -0.96
N ALA A 58 8.40 10.30 -0.02
CA ALA A 58 8.19 10.83 1.33
C ALA A 58 9.53 11.13 2.03
N THR A 59 9.58 12.16 2.86
CA THR A 59 10.79 12.52 3.60
C THR A 59 11.14 11.45 4.64
N GLU A 60 12.36 11.47 5.18
CA GLU A 60 12.75 10.51 6.22
C GLU A 60 11.89 10.67 7.48
N GLU A 61 11.49 11.89 7.81
CA GLU A 61 10.58 12.20 8.92
C GLU A 61 9.18 11.61 8.68
N GLU A 62 8.65 11.75 7.46
CA GLU A 62 7.33 11.21 7.09
C GLU A 62 7.32 9.67 7.04
N LYS A 63 8.42 9.06 6.59
CA LYS A 63 8.59 7.60 6.60
C LYS A 63 8.67 7.05 8.03
N GLY A 64 9.15 7.85 8.98
CA GLY A 64 9.37 7.45 10.36
C GLY A 64 10.57 6.50 10.55
N PRO A 65 10.82 6.00 11.76
CA PRO A 65 11.92 5.08 12.03
C PRO A 65 11.69 3.71 11.37
N TRP A 66 12.75 3.11 10.84
CA TRP A 66 12.66 1.73 10.38
C TRP A 66 12.50 0.79 11.57
N ARG A 67 11.45 -0.03 11.50
CA ARG A 67 11.14 -1.07 12.48
C ARG A 67 11.04 -2.38 11.72
N PRO A 68 12.05 -3.26 11.81
CA PRO A 68 12.10 -4.53 11.08
C PRO A 68 10.84 -5.39 11.30
N ASP A 69 10.23 -5.28 12.48
CA ASP A 69 9.08 -6.09 12.91
C ASP A 69 7.72 -5.39 12.74
N ASN A 70 7.66 -4.18 12.13
CA ASN A 70 6.41 -3.43 11.94
C ASN A 70 5.57 -3.95 10.77
N ILE A 71 5.36 -5.28 10.75
CA ILE A 71 4.21 -5.82 10.08
C ILE A 71 2.98 -5.44 10.93
N ILE A 72 2.38 -4.27 10.71
CA ILE A 72 1.06 -3.97 11.28
C ILE A 72 0.12 -5.11 10.88
N GLY A 73 -0.32 -5.87 11.89
CA GLY A 73 -0.92 -7.20 11.78
C GLY A 73 -0.20 -8.30 12.57
N ASP A 74 0.97 -8.05 13.15
CA ASP A 74 1.64 -8.98 14.06
C ASP A 74 1.06 -8.85 15.48
N SER A 75 0.47 -9.92 15.99
CA SER A 75 -0.13 -9.99 17.32
C SER A 75 0.86 -9.67 18.45
N ASN A 76 2.15 -9.68 18.16
CA ASN A 76 3.23 -9.41 19.12
C ASN A 76 3.49 -7.91 19.38
N ASN A 77 2.89 -6.98 18.63
CA ASN A 77 3.08 -5.54 18.87
C ASN A 77 1.98 -4.91 19.74
N LEU A 78 0.92 -5.65 20.07
CA LEU A 78 -0.09 -5.21 21.03
C LEU A 78 0.46 -5.14 22.46
N THR A 79 1.47 -5.95 22.78
CA THR A 79 2.06 -5.98 24.13
C THR A 79 2.89 -4.75 24.44
N ALA A 80 3.61 -4.20 23.46
CA ALA A 80 4.44 -3.00 23.67
C ALA A 80 3.59 -1.72 23.88
N GLU A 81 2.54 -1.53 23.09
CA GLU A 81 1.64 -0.36 23.25
C GLU A 81 0.78 -0.45 24.52
N LEU A 82 0.44 -1.65 24.99
CA LEU A 82 -0.29 -1.85 26.26
C LEU A 82 0.58 -1.61 27.49
N GLU A 83 1.87 -1.96 27.46
CA GLU A 83 2.80 -1.71 28.58
C GLU A 83 3.08 -0.21 28.76
N GLU A 84 3.15 0.56 27.67
CA GLU A 84 3.35 2.01 27.74
C GLU A 84 2.11 2.77 28.23
N PHE A 85 0.90 2.21 28.06
CA PHE A 85 -0.36 2.82 28.51
C PHE A 85 -0.73 2.49 29.97
N VAL A 86 -0.08 1.48 30.56
CA VAL A 86 -0.33 1.00 31.93
C VAL A 86 0.81 1.41 32.90
N GLY A 87 1.83 2.10 32.40
CA GLY A 87 2.94 2.68 33.18
C GLY A 87 2.61 4.05 33.79
#